data_AF-A0A932ZHY6-F1
#
_entry.id   AF-A0A932ZHY6-F1
#
_cell.length_a   1.000
_cell.length_b   1.000
_cell.length_c   1.000
_cell.angle_alpha   90.00
_cell.angle_beta   90.00
_cell.angle_gamma   90.00
#
_symmetry.space_group_name_H-M   'P 1'
#
loop_
_entity.id
_entity.type
_entity.pdbx_description
1 polymer ?
#
loop_
_entity_poly.entity_id
_entity_poly.type
_entity_poly.pdbx_seq_one_letter_code
_entity_poly.pdbx_strand_id
1 'polypeptide(L)'
;SCYPNHALGQVHDWMAEIYVKWVRAHGIMIICPVHWYMAPSVLKLMMDRLVCADGGNPDPTTTDEKNPEKAKALELKGWHYPRHLSGRAFSVVVHGDAAGVENVRRSLTDWLKDMRLIQAGDSAVVEQYVGYYKPYATSHDDLNADTAFHERVRNAARSLVNMVQQIRSGKYVAPDQDLRDPLQK
;
A
#
# COMPACT_ATOMS: atom_id res chain seq x y z
N SER A 1 8.16 -14.70 -2.94
CA SER A 1 8.48 -13.72 -1.88
C SER A 1 10.00 -13.64 -1.72
N CYS A 2 10.56 -12.43 -1.62
CA CYS A 2 11.96 -12.24 -1.23
C CYS A 2 12.26 -12.70 0.20
N TYR A 3 11.23 -12.98 1.02
CA TYR A 3 11.33 -13.43 2.41
C TYR A 3 10.58 -14.77 2.58
N PRO A 4 11.25 -15.93 2.45
CA PRO A 4 10.65 -17.23 2.68
C PRO A 4 10.53 -17.51 4.18
N ASN A 5 9.30 -17.83 4.63
CA ASN A 5 8.93 -18.01 6.04
C ASN A 5 9.86 -18.95 6.83
N HIS A 6 10.33 -20.03 6.19
CA HIS A 6 11.14 -21.05 6.84
C HIS A 6 12.57 -20.60 7.18
N ALA A 7 13.13 -19.63 6.44
CA ALA A 7 14.51 -19.21 6.64
C ALA A 7 14.69 -18.33 7.91
N LEU A 8 13.60 -17.80 8.47
CA LEU A 8 13.63 -16.84 9.59
C LEU A 8 12.95 -17.35 10.87
N GLY A 9 12.55 -18.62 10.92
CA GLY A 9 11.79 -19.17 12.07
C GLY A 9 10.41 -18.52 12.25
N GLN A 10 9.88 -17.89 11.20
CA GLN A 10 8.62 -17.13 11.22
C GLN A 10 7.44 -18.00 10.77
N VAL A 11 7.26 -19.15 11.43
CA VAL A 11 6.26 -20.16 11.04
C VAL A 11 4.80 -19.69 11.17
N HIS A 12 4.55 -18.64 11.96
CA HIS A 12 3.22 -18.01 12.10
C HIS A 12 3.08 -16.71 11.30
N ASP A 13 4.03 -16.38 10.43
CA ASP A 13 3.97 -15.19 9.59
C ASP A 13 3.11 -15.43 8.35
N TRP A 14 2.20 -14.49 8.09
CA TRP A 14 1.28 -14.46 6.95
C TRP A 14 1.88 -13.78 5.71
N MET A 15 3.13 -13.33 5.78
CA MET A 15 3.75 -12.58 4.68
C MET A 15 3.78 -13.35 3.36
N ALA A 16 3.90 -14.68 3.36
CA ALA A 16 3.86 -15.45 2.12
C ALA A 16 2.50 -15.33 1.41
N GLU A 17 1.41 -15.43 2.18
CA GLU A 17 0.03 -15.30 1.71
C GLU A 17 -0.28 -13.85 1.32
N ILE A 18 0.13 -12.89 2.14
CA ILE A 18 -0.05 -11.46 1.89
C ILE A 18 0.66 -11.06 0.60
N TYR A 19 1.92 -11.49 0.41
CA TYR A 19 2.71 -11.13 -0.77
C TYR A 19 2.01 -11.56 -2.06
N VAL A 20 1.49 -12.79 -2.12
CA VAL A 20 0.77 -13.28 -3.30
C VAL A 20 -0.51 -12.49 -3.54
N LYS A 21 -1.28 -12.20 -2.48
CA LYS A 21 -2.51 -11.40 -2.60
C LYS A 21 -2.22 -9.97 -3.06
N TRP A 22 -1.17 -9.36 -2.51
CA TRP A 22 -0.72 -8.02 -2.86
C TRP A 22 -0.33 -7.92 -4.34
N VAL A 23 0.57 -8.81 -4.81
CA VAL A 23 1.02 -8.81 -6.21
C VAL A 23 -0.10 -9.18 -7.19
N ARG A 24 -1.18 -9.85 -6.77
CA ARG A 24 -2.36 -10.14 -7.62
C ARG A 24 -3.46 -9.07 -7.56
N ALA A 25 -3.39 -8.13 -6.62
CA ALA A 25 -4.47 -7.17 -6.41
C ALA A 25 -4.56 -6.16 -7.57
N HIS A 26 -5.76 -5.93 -8.10
CA HIS A 26 -6.01 -4.86 -9.08
C HIS A 26 -6.21 -3.49 -8.41
N GLY A 27 -6.66 -3.52 -7.16
CA GLY A 27 -6.82 -2.35 -6.30
C GLY A 27 -6.49 -2.71 -4.86
N ILE A 28 -5.88 -1.77 -4.13
CA ILE A 28 -5.46 -1.95 -2.74
C ILE A 28 -6.22 -0.96 -1.84
N MET A 29 -6.81 -1.44 -0.76
CA MET A 29 -7.39 -0.60 0.29
C MET A 29 -6.64 -0.84 1.58
N ILE A 30 -6.11 0.22 2.20
CA ILE A 30 -5.48 0.17 3.52
C ILE A 30 -6.40 0.85 4.52
N ILE A 31 -6.71 0.16 5.62
CA ILE A 31 -7.40 0.73 6.78
C ILE A 31 -6.44 0.64 7.96
N CYS A 32 -6.07 1.78 8.54
CA CYS A 32 -4.95 1.88 9.46
C CYS A 32 -5.30 2.75 10.68
N PRO A 33 -5.19 2.24 11.92
CA PRO A 33 -5.20 3.09 13.10
C PRO A 33 -3.91 3.91 13.19
N VAL A 34 -3.90 4.97 13.99
CA VAL A 34 -2.69 5.72 14.36
C VAL A 34 -2.12 5.19 15.67
N HIS A 35 -0.81 4.98 15.71
CA HIS A 35 -0.04 4.74 16.92
C HIS A 35 1.08 5.77 17.02
N TRP A 36 0.97 6.71 17.97
CA TRP A 36 1.97 7.76 18.22
C TRP A 36 2.43 8.47 16.93
N TYR A 37 1.48 9.04 16.18
CA TYR A 37 1.74 9.75 14.91
C TYR A 37 2.31 8.87 13.78
N MET A 38 2.29 7.55 13.94
CA MET A 38 2.82 6.59 12.96
C MET A 38 1.85 5.46 12.64
N ALA A 39 2.12 4.74 11.54
CA ALA A 39 1.46 3.48 11.25
C ALA A 39 1.85 2.40 12.28
N PRO A 40 0.96 1.43 12.58
CA PRO A 40 1.28 0.33 13.47
C PRO A 40 2.52 -0.43 13.00
N SER A 41 3.35 -0.87 13.95
CA SER A 41 4.60 -1.59 13.65
C SER A 41 4.38 -2.80 12.74
N VAL A 42 3.25 -3.50 12.90
CA VAL A 42 2.88 -4.64 12.05
C VAL A 42 2.68 -4.25 10.59
N LEU A 43 2.06 -3.10 10.32
CA LEU A 43 1.89 -2.60 8.95
C LEU A 43 3.26 -2.17 8.38
N LYS A 44 4.08 -1.50 9.18
CA LYS A 44 5.44 -1.11 8.76
C LYS A 44 6.32 -2.33 8.42
N LEU A 45 6.26 -3.39 9.24
CA LEU A 45 6.96 -4.65 8.96
C LEU A 45 6.48 -5.32 7.67
N MET A 46 5.18 -5.25 7.38
CA MET A 46 4.64 -5.71 6.09
C MET A 46 5.21 -4.87 4.93
N MET A 47 5.18 -3.54 5.04
CA MET A 47 5.71 -2.62 4.02
C MET A 47 7.18 -2.91 3.70
N ASP A 48 8.01 -3.09 4.72
CA ASP A 48 9.45 -3.35 4.58
C ASP A 48 9.75 -4.66 3.84
N ARG A 49 8.83 -5.62 3.91
CA ARG A 49 8.95 -6.92 3.25
C ARG A 49 8.32 -6.96 1.86
N LEU A 50 7.65 -5.90 1.44
CA LEU A 50 7.04 -5.75 0.11
C LEU A 50 7.94 -5.04 -0.90
N VAL A 51 9.19 -4.70 -0.55
CA VAL A 51 10.13 -4.00 -1.46
C VAL A 51 10.29 -4.71 -2.81
N CYS A 52 10.36 -6.04 -2.80
CA CYS A 52 10.45 -6.84 -4.02
C CYS A 52 9.13 -7.00 -4.78
N ALA A 53 7.99 -6.67 -4.16
CA ALA A 53 6.68 -6.86 -4.79
C ALA A 53 6.51 -5.92 -5.99
N ASP A 54 7.19 -4.77 -5.97
CA ASP A 54 7.16 -3.78 -7.05
C ASP A 54 8.46 -3.79 -7.87
N GLY A 55 9.62 -3.94 -7.22
CA GLY A 55 10.94 -3.81 -7.85
C GLY A 55 11.71 -5.10 -8.13
N GLY A 56 11.17 -6.24 -7.71
CA GLY A 56 11.90 -7.51 -7.72
C GLY A 56 12.28 -7.97 -9.12
N ASN A 57 13.39 -8.71 -9.19
CA ASN A 57 13.87 -9.33 -10.42
C ASN A 57 12.81 -10.27 -11.04
N PRO A 58 12.29 -9.99 -12.26
CA PRO A 58 11.33 -10.86 -12.93
C PRO A 58 11.92 -12.20 -13.39
N ASP A 59 13.25 -12.29 -13.55
CA ASP A 59 13.94 -13.53 -13.91
C ASP A 59 14.93 -13.96 -12.82
N PRO A 60 14.48 -14.78 -11.85
CA PRO A 60 15.33 -15.26 -10.76
C PRO A 60 16.58 -16.03 -11.21
N THR A 61 16.61 -16.55 -12.43
CA THR A 61 17.77 -17.33 -12.92
C THR A 61 18.99 -16.45 -13.16
N THR A 62 18.80 -15.16 -13.42
CA THR A 62 19.88 -14.18 -13.61
C THR A 62 20.70 -13.93 -12.35
N THR A 63 20.18 -14.29 -11.17
CA THR A 63 20.84 -14.14 -9.87
C THR A 63 21.09 -15.47 -9.16
N ASP A 64 21.02 -16.61 -9.88
CA ASP A 64 20.99 -17.96 -9.28
C ASP A 64 20.06 -17.99 -8.05
N GLU A 65 18.82 -17.56 -8.26
CA GLU A 65 17.84 -17.27 -7.20
C GLU A 65 18.24 -16.05 -6.36
N LYS A 66 19.00 -16.25 -5.28
CA LYS A 66 19.28 -15.23 -4.26
C LYS A 66 20.77 -15.01 -4.01
N ASN A 67 21.62 -15.18 -5.02
CA ASN A 67 23.03 -14.86 -4.89
C ASN A 67 23.23 -13.32 -4.81
N PRO A 68 23.69 -12.77 -3.66
CA PRO A 68 23.82 -11.33 -3.48
C PRO A 68 24.90 -10.70 -4.37
N GLU A 69 25.98 -11.42 -4.67
CA GLU A 69 27.06 -10.92 -5.52
C GLU A 69 26.60 -10.76 -6.97
N LYS A 70 25.83 -11.73 -7.47
CA LYS A 70 25.23 -11.65 -8.81
C LYS A 70 24.18 -10.55 -8.88
N ALA A 71 23.34 -10.41 -7.86
CA ALA A 71 22.36 -9.32 -7.79
C ALA A 71 23.03 -7.94 -7.81
N LYS A 72 24.11 -7.75 -7.04
CA LYS A 72 24.89 -6.50 -7.04
C LYS A 72 25.57 -6.24 -8.39
N ALA A 73 26.17 -7.26 -8.99
CA ALA A 73 26.79 -7.14 -10.31
C ALA A 73 25.78 -6.78 -11.40
N LEU A 74 24.54 -7.28 -11.27
CA LEU A 74 23.43 -6.98 -12.16
C LEU A 74 22.90 -5.55 -11.94
N GLU A 75 22.75 -5.12 -10.69
CA GLU A 75 22.37 -3.75 -10.32
C GLU A 75 23.36 -2.71 -10.89
N LEU A 76 24.66 -2.93 -10.70
CA LEU A 76 25.72 -2.04 -11.17
C LEU A 76 25.81 -1.96 -12.71
N LYS A 77 25.26 -2.93 -13.43
CA LYS A 77 25.17 -2.91 -14.91
C LYS A 77 23.98 -2.08 -15.42
N GLY A 78 23.17 -1.51 -14.53
CA GLY A 78 21.97 -0.73 -14.90
C GLY A 78 20.72 -1.60 -14.90
N TRP A 79 20.36 -2.13 -13.73
CA TRP A 79 19.12 -2.87 -13.54
C TRP A 79 17.89 -1.96 -13.67
N HIS A 80 17.03 -2.25 -14.65
CA HIS A 80 15.78 -1.51 -14.83
C HIS A 80 14.77 -1.86 -13.72
N TYR A 81 14.28 -0.86 -12.99
CA TYR A 81 13.28 -1.07 -11.95
C TYR A 81 11.88 -1.24 -12.57
N PRO A 82 11.29 -2.45 -12.58
CA PRO A 82 10.15 -2.79 -13.45
C PRO A 82 8.81 -2.18 -13.01
N ARG A 83 8.66 -1.81 -11.73
CA ARG A 83 7.42 -1.27 -11.15
C ARG A 83 6.20 -2.17 -11.40
N HIS A 84 6.26 -3.43 -10.97
CA HIS A 84 5.22 -4.46 -11.21
C HIS A 84 3.81 -4.05 -10.74
N LEU A 85 3.71 -3.07 -9.84
CA LEU A 85 2.44 -2.58 -9.29
C LEU A 85 1.93 -1.30 -9.96
N SER A 86 2.71 -0.70 -10.86
CA SER A 86 2.36 0.52 -11.58
C SER A 86 1.00 0.40 -12.26
N GLY A 87 0.20 1.46 -12.19
CA GLY A 87 -1.11 1.53 -12.86
C GLY A 87 -2.25 0.80 -12.13
N ARG A 88 -2.02 0.26 -10.92
CA ARG A 88 -3.08 -0.29 -10.06
C ARG A 88 -3.73 0.80 -9.21
N ALA A 89 -4.97 0.62 -8.81
CA ALA A 89 -5.67 1.62 -8.01
C ALA A 89 -5.41 1.47 -6.49
N PHE A 90 -5.59 2.54 -5.72
CA PHE A 90 -5.59 2.45 -4.27
C PHE A 90 -6.59 3.37 -3.56
N SER A 91 -6.89 3.02 -2.31
CA SER A 91 -7.58 3.84 -1.30
C SER A 91 -6.95 3.65 0.09
N VAL A 92 -7.03 4.66 0.94
CA VAL A 92 -6.47 4.68 2.30
C VAL A 92 -7.50 5.28 3.25
N VAL A 93 -7.75 4.60 4.36
CA VAL A 93 -8.53 5.10 5.49
C VAL A 93 -7.63 5.08 6.71
N VAL A 94 -7.45 6.22 7.35
CA VAL A 94 -6.72 6.36 8.60
C VAL A 94 -7.66 6.85 9.69
N HIS A 95 -7.61 6.21 10.85
CA HIS A 95 -8.37 6.64 12.01
C HIS A 95 -7.50 6.72 13.26
N GLY A 96 -7.89 7.53 14.22
CA GLY A 96 -7.23 7.64 15.51
C GLY A 96 -8.08 8.40 16.50
N ASP A 97 -7.62 8.52 17.74
CA ASP A 97 -8.48 9.05 18.81
C ASP A 97 -8.25 10.54 19.07
N ALA A 98 -7.05 11.06 18.74
CA ALA A 98 -6.66 12.42 19.11
C ALA A 98 -5.76 13.16 18.12
N ALA A 99 -4.74 12.49 17.55
CA ALA A 99 -3.76 13.17 16.69
C ALA A 99 -3.15 12.24 15.64
N GLY A 100 -2.55 12.83 14.61
CA GLY A 100 -1.66 12.15 13.67
C GLY A 100 -2.33 11.46 12.48
N VAL A 101 -3.66 11.51 12.35
CA VAL A 101 -4.38 10.87 11.24
C VAL A 101 -3.97 11.44 9.87
N GLU A 102 -3.73 12.74 9.78
CA GLU A 102 -3.25 13.40 8.57
C GLU A 102 -1.86 12.90 8.17
N ASN A 103 -0.91 12.88 9.11
CA ASN A 103 0.48 12.49 8.87
C ASN A 103 0.58 11.04 8.37
N VAL A 104 -0.15 10.13 9.01
CA VAL A 104 -0.15 8.72 8.62
C VAL A 104 -0.84 8.53 7.28
N ARG A 105 -1.98 9.19 7.04
CA ARG A 105 -2.69 9.15 5.75
C ARG A 105 -1.80 9.61 4.61
N ARG A 106 -1.11 10.74 4.80
CA ARG A 106 -0.15 11.28 3.82
C ARG A 106 0.99 10.30 3.57
N SER A 107 1.64 9.81 4.63
CA SER A 107 2.77 8.88 4.51
C SER A 107 2.40 7.59 3.77
N LEU A 108 1.22 7.01 4.03
CA LEU A 108 0.74 5.83 3.33
C LEU A 108 0.37 6.13 1.87
N THR A 109 -0.22 7.30 1.61
CA THR A 109 -0.55 7.75 0.25
C THR A 109 0.71 7.94 -0.59
N ASP A 110 1.73 8.58 -0.04
CA ASP A 110 2.99 8.84 -0.72
C ASP A 110 3.74 7.53 -1.00
N TRP A 111 3.78 6.61 -0.03
CA TRP A 111 4.33 5.26 -0.24
C TRP A 111 3.65 4.51 -1.40
N LEU A 112 2.32 4.56 -1.51
CA LEU A 112 1.60 3.92 -2.61
C LEU A 112 1.85 4.62 -3.96
N LYS A 113 1.99 5.95 -3.95
CA LYS A 113 2.33 6.73 -5.16
C LYS A 113 3.76 6.49 -5.63
N ASP A 114 4.71 6.23 -4.73
CA ASP A 114 6.10 5.88 -5.10
C ASP A 114 6.18 4.61 -5.94
N MET A 115 5.25 3.67 -5.72
CA MET A 115 5.06 2.46 -6.54
C MET A 115 4.21 2.70 -7.80
N ARG A 116 3.85 3.96 -8.10
CA ARG A 116 2.99 4.38 -9.23
C ARG A 116 1.58 3.77 -9.19
N LEU A 117 1.03 3.52 -8.01
CA LEU A 117 -0.40 3.26 -7.89
C LEU A 117 -1.21 4.55 -8.06
N ILE A 118 -2.41 4.41 -8.61
CA ILE A 118 -3.33 5.49 -8.91
C ILE A 118 -4.30 5.68 -7.74
N GLN A 119 -4.30 6.87 -7.15
CA GLN A 119 -5.29 7.21 -6.14
C GLN A 119 -6.69 7.20 -6.78
N ALA A 120 -7.63 6.47 -6.18
CA ALA A 120 -8.99 6.35 -6.70
C ALA A 120 -9.87 7.60 -6.41
N GLY A 121 -9.37 8.80 -6.71
CA GLY A 121 -10.05 10.08 -6.46
C GLY A 121 -9.98 10.56 -5.01
N ASP A 122 -10.63 11.69 -4.72
CA ASP A 122 -10.55 12.35 -3.40
C ASP A 122 -11.25 11.54 -2.31
N SER A 123 -12.37 10.89 -2.64
CA SER A 123 -13.11 10.04 -1.70
C SER A 123 -12.34 8.80 -1.26
N ALA A 124 -11.25 8.44 -1.96
CA ALA A 124 -10.45 7.26 -1.66
C ALA A 124 -9.42 7.47 -0.54
N VAL A 125 -9.21 8.69 -0.07
CA VAL A 125 -8.21 8.99 0.95
C VAL A 125 -8.89 9.71 2.10
N VAL A 126 -9.05 9.02 3.23
CA VAL A 126 -9.89 9.43 4.35
C VAL A 126 -9.07 9.43 5.64
N GLU A 127 -9.11 10.53 6.37
CA GLU A 127 -8.74 10.64 7.77
C GLU A 127 -9.96 10.97 8.64
N GLN A 128 -10.03 10.40 9.84
CA GLN A 128 -11.10 10.68 10.80
C GLN A 128 -10.64 10.44 12.24
N TYR A 129 -11.07 11.30 13.17
CA TYR A 129 -10.97 10.98 14.60
C TYR A 129 -12.22 10.25 15.09
N VAL A 130 -12.03 9.20 15.87
CA VAL A 130 -13.09 8.44 16.54
C VAL A 130 -13.09 8.81 18.02
N GLY A 131 -14.24 9.22 18.55
CA GLY A 131 -14.35 9.58 19.97
C GLY A 131 -13.41 10.73 20.39
N TYR A 132 -13.17 11.71 19.51
CA TYR A 132 -12.26 12.83 19.79
C TYR A 132 -12.64 13.56 21.09
N TYR A 133 -11.69 13.68 22.02
CA TYR A 133 -11.91 14.23 23.37
C TYR A 133 -12.95 13.50 24.23
N LYS A 134 -13.34 12.27 23.89
CA LYS A 134 -14.20 11.40 24.70
C LYS A 134 -13.38 10.35 25.45
N PRO A 135 -13.95 9.69 26.48
CA PRO A 135 -13.28 8.61 27.18
C PRO A 135 -12.90 7.46 26.23
N TYR A 136 -11.64 7.06 26.24
CA TYR A 136 -11.16 5.97 25.39
C TYR A 136 -11.91 4.65 25.61
N ALA A 137 -12.38 4.40 26.84
CA ALA A 137 -13.15 3.21 27.20
C ALA A 137 -14.47 3.04 26.40
N THR A 138 -15.02 4.13 25.84
CA THR A 138 -16.26 4.11 25.02
C THR A 138 -15.99 4.27 23.53
N SER A 139 -14.73 4.27 23.09
CA SER A 139 -14.36 4.53 21.69
C SER A 139 -15.00 3.56 20.70
N HIS A 140 -15.22 2.31 21.10
CA HIS A 140 -15.92 1.32 20.28
C HIS A 140 -17.40 1.67 20.08
N ASP A 141 -18.09 2.19 21.09
CA ASP A 141 -19.49 2.62 20.98
C ASP A 141 -19.58 3.89 20.13
N ASP A 142 -18.63 4.81 20.30
CA ASP A 142 -18.50 6.00 19.45
C ASP A 142 -18.31 5.62 17.98
N LEU A 143 -17.44 4.65 17.68
CA LEU A 143 -17.25 4.13 16.33
C LEU A 143 -18.55 3.51 15.79
N ASN A 144 -19.19 2.64 16.58
CA ASN A 144 -20.41 1.95 16.17
C ASN A 144 -21.55 2.92 15.82
N ALA A 145 -21.63 4.04 16.52
CA ALA A 145 -22.62 5.08 16.29
C ALA A 145 -22.28 6.02 15.11
N ASP A 146 -21.01 6.07 14.66
CA ASP A 146 -20.54 7.00 13.63
C ASP A 146 -20.89 6.52 12.20
N THR A 147 -22.17 6.65 11.85
CA THR A 147 -22.68 6.27 10.53
C THR A 147 -22.07 7.10 9.40
N ALA A 148 -21.63 8.34 9.67
CA ALA A 148 -20.98 9.19 8.70
C ALA A 148 -19.57 8.66 8.36
N PHE A 149 -18.79 8.28 9.37
CA PHE A 149 -17.49 7.65 9.13
C PHE A 149 -17.64 6.32 8.40
N HIS A 150 -18.60 5.47 8.79
CA HIS A 150 -18.90 4.25 8.05
C HIS A 150 -19.19 4.51 6.57
N GLU A 151 -19.96 5.56 6.24
CA GLU A 151 -20.25 5.91 4.86
C GLU A 151 -19.04 6.46 4.12
N ARG A 152 -18.16 7.23 4.78
CA ARG A 152 -16.87 7.64 4.19
C ARG A 152 -16.00 6.44 3.82
N VAL A 153 -15.94 5.41 4.68
CA VAL A 153 -15.23 4.15 4.38
C VAL A 153 -15.86 3.42 3.19
N ARG A 154 -17.20 3.34 3.14
CA ARG A 154 -17.90 2.75 1.98
C ARG A 154 -17.63 3.52 0.69
N ASN A 155 -17.60 4.86 0.74
CA ASN A 155 -17.29 5.68 -0.42
C ASN A 155 -15.85 5.51 -0.89
N ALA A 156 -14.89 5.38 0.02
CA ALA A 156 -13.51 5.04 -0.34
C ALA A 156 -13.43 3.69 -1.08
N ALA A 157 -14.13 2.67 -0.57
CA ALA A 157 -14.19 1.36 -1.22
C ALA A 157 -14.90 1.40 -2.59
N ARG A 158 -16.04 2.10 -2.70
CA ARG A 158 -16.76 2.28 -3.98
C ARG A 158 -15.90 3.02 -5.00
N SER A 159 -15.21 4.08 -4.58
CA SER A 159 -14.31 4.84 -5.45
C SER A 159 -13.17 3.96 -5.97
N LEU A 160 -12.58 3.13 -5.10
CA LEU A 160 -11.58 2.13 -5.49
C LEU A 160 -12.12 1.16 -6.55
N VAL A 161 -13.30 0.58 -6.33
CA VAL A 161 -13.92 -0.35 -7.29
C VAL A 161 -14.16 0.34 -8.63
N ASN A 162 -14.70 1.55 -8.63
CA ASN A 162 -14.94 2.32 -9.86
C ASN A 162 -13.65 2.59 -10.63
N MET A 163 -12.57 2.99 -9.94
CA MET A 163 -11.27 3.21 -10.57
C MET A 163 -10.70 1.91 -11.16
N VAL A 164 -10.76 0.80 -10.42
CA VAL A 164 -10.33 -0.52 -10.92
C VAL A 164 -11.10 -0.91 -12.20
N GLN A 165 -12.41 -0.67 -12.25
CA GLN A 165 -13.22 -0.94 -13.44
C GLN A 165 -12.80 -0.06 -14.63
N GLN A 166 -12.50 1.22 -14.40
CA GLN A 166 -12.03 2.12 -15.45
C GLN A 166 -10.66 1.70 -16.00
N ILE A 167 -9.70 1.37 -15.13
CA ILE A 167 -8.37 0.87 -15.52
C ILE A 167 -8.52 -0.42 -16.34
N ARG A 168 -9.29 -1.39 -15.84
CA ARG A 168 -9.46 -2.69 -16.52
C ARG A 168 -10.21 -2.62 -17.85
N SER A 169 -11.05 -1.61 -18.03
CA SER A 169 -11.76 -1.37 -19.30
C SER A 169 -10.96 -0.50 -20.28
N GLY A 170 -9.78 -0.01 -19.90
CA GLY A 170 -8.98 0.91 -20.71
C GLY A 170 -9.57 2.33 -20.80
N LYS A 171 -10.59 2.65 -20.00
CA LYS A 171 -11.22 3.99 -19.98
C LYS A 171 -10.43 5.00 -19.18
N TYR A 172 -9.66 4.56 -18.19
CA TYR A 172 -8.80 5.44 -17.43
C TYR A 172 -7.59 5.83 -18.29
N VAL A 173 -7.39 7.13 -18.46
CA VAL A 173 -6.24 7.73 -19.15
C VAL A 173 -5.57 8.66 -18.15
N ALA A 174 -4.32 8.34 -17.78
CA ALA A 174 -3.56 9.22 -16.91
C ALA A 174 -3.19 10.50 -17.70
N PRO A 175 -3.34 11.70 -17.10
CA PRO A 175 -3.06 12.95 -17.79
C PRO A 175 -1.59 13.09 -18.22
N ASP A 176 -0.71 12.33 -17.58
CA ASP A 176 0.74 12.31 -17.76
C ASP A 176 1.25 11.00 -18.38
N GLN A 177 0.38 10.15 -18.96
CA GLN A 177 0.77 8.83 -19.50
C GLN A 177 1.90 8.90 -20.56
N ASP A 178 1.98 10.00 -21.30
CA ASP A 178 2.96 10.22 -22.37
C ASP A 178 4.18 11.02 -21.88
N LEU A 179 4.19 11.43 -20.60
CA LEU A 179 5.29 12.14 -19.99
C LEU A 179 6.30 11.13 -19.43
N ARG A 180 7.58 11.40 -19.70
CA ARG A 180 8.69 10.60 -19.15
C ARG A 180 9.31 11.31 -17.98
N ASP A 181 9.40 10.61 -16.86
CA ASP A 181 10.20 11.06 -15.72
C ASP A 181 11.68 11.11 -16.12
N PRO A 182 12.37 12.26 -16.04
CA PRO A 182 13.79 12.34 -16.37
C PRO A 182 14.69 11.61 -15.36
N LEU A 183 14.18 11.29 -14.16
CA LEU A 183 14.91 10.61 -13.09
C LEU A 183 14.44 9.16 -12.95
N GLN A 184 14.66 8.37 -14.00
CA GLN A 184 14.45 6.92 -13.96
C GLN A 184 15.75 6.18 -13.60
N LYS A 185 15.63 5.08 -12.86
CA LYS A 185 16.66 4.05 -12.69
C LYS A 185 16.37 2.87 -13.60
#